data_AF-A0A402AP42-F1
#
_entry.id   AF-A0A402AP42-F1
#
_cell.length_a   1.000
_cell.length_b   1.000
_cell.length_c   1.000
_cell.angle_alpha   90.00
_cell.angle_beta   90.00
_cell.angle_gamma   90.00
#
_symmetry.space_group_name_H-M   'P 1'
#
loop_
_entity.id
_entity.type
_entity.pdbx_description
1 polymer ?
#
loop_
_entity_poly.entity_id
_entity_poly.type
_entity_poly.pdbx_seq_one_letter_code
_entity_poly.pdbx_strand_id
1 'polypeptide(L)'
;MTTVVLLGTLDTRGPEYAYVRERIQAAHCKVILMDAGSKGVPQIQPDISRETIAQAAHIDIAQLEHTDQNTAIRLMAQGATALVVAQFARGRLHGILALVAAAAPG
;
A
#
# COMPACT_ATOMS: atom_id res chain seq x y z
N MET A 1 -13.35 -15.79 7.03
CA MET A 1 -12.99 -15.40 5.65
C MET A 1 -11.64 -14.73 5.67
N THR A 2 -10.66 -15.28 4.95
CA THR A 2 -9.28 -14.78 4.91
C THR A 2 -9.24 -13.36 4.37
N THR A 3 -8.43 -12.50 4.97
CA THR A 3 -8.27 -11.09 4.57
C THR A 3 -6.81 -10.82 4.26
N VAL A 4 -6.52 -10.31 3.07
CA VAL A 4 -5.18 -10.03 2.56
C VAL A 4 -5.02 -8.52 2.38
N VAL A 5 -3.94 -7.97 2.91
CA VAL A 5 -3.52 -6.61 2.57
C VAL A 5 -2.77 -6.65 1.24
N LEU A 6 -3.18 -5.83 0.28
CA LEU A 6 -2.48 -5.63 -0.98
C LEU A 6 -1.86 -4.23 -0.95
N LEU A 7 -0.54 -4.16 -0.76
CA LEU A 7 0.21 -2.92 -0.51
C LEU A 7 1.04 -2.54 -1.73
N GLY A 8 0.91 -1.31 -2.22
CA GLY A 8 1.65 -0.87 -3.41
C GLY A 8 1.70 0.63 -3.64
N THR A 9 2.35 1.01 -4.74
CA THR A 9 2.36 2.37 -5.28
C THR A 9 1.37 2.42 -6.44
N LEU A 10 0.19 3.01 -6.20
CA LEU A 10 -0.95 2.85 -7.11
C LEU A 10 -1.01 3.89 -8.23
N ASP A 11 -0.13 4.89 -8.19
CA ASP A 11 0.03 5.93 -9.21
C ASP A 11 0.62 5.41 -10.53
N THR A 12 1.44 4.36 -10.44
CA THR A 12 2.18 3.79 -11.57
C THR A 12 1.70 2.40 -11.98
N ARG A 13 1.08 1.66 -11.04
CA ARG A 13 0.72 0.25 -11.23
C ARG A 13 -0.72 -0.07 -10.82
N GLY A 14 -1.62 0.91 -10.85
CA GLY A 14 -3.01 0.68 -10.45
C GLY A 14 -3.69 -0.48 -11.20
N PRO A 15 -3.54 -0.62 -12.53
CA PRO A 15 -4.09 -1.75 -13.28
C PRO A 15 -3.59 -3.13 -12.81
N GLU A 16 -2.31 -3.27 -12.50
CA GLU A 16 -1.71 -4.52 -12.01
C GLU A 16 -2.26 -4.87 -10.61
N TYR A 17 -2.40 -3.86 -9.76
CA TYR A 17 -3.02 -4.03 -8.44
C TYR A 17 -4.51 -4.34 -8.52
N ALA A 18 -5.24 -3.75 -9.49
CA ALA A 18 -6.64 -4.07 -9.77
C ALA A 18 -6.80 -5.55 -10.17
N TYR A 19 -5.98 -6.01 -11.11
CA TYR A 19 -5.96 -7.40 -11.53
C TYR A 19 -5.68 -8.35 -10.35
N VAL A 20 -4.64 -8.10 -9.56
CA VAL A 20 -4.30 -8.95 -8.41
C VAL A 20 -5.40 -8.94 -7.35
N ARG A 21 -6.04 -7.78 -7.08
CA ARG A 21 -7.21 -7.69 -6.20
C ARG A 21 -8.32 -8.62 -6.67
N GLU A 22 -8.67 -8.59 -7.96
CA GLU A 22 -9.68 -9.48 -8.53
C GLU A 22 -9.32 -10.96 -8.38
N ARG A 23 -8.04 -11.33 -8.60
CA ARG A 23 -7.58 -12.71 -8.42
C ARG A 23 -7.70 -13.19 -6.97
N ILE A 24 -7.34 -12.35 -6.00
CA ILE A 24 -7.47 -12.69 -4.57
C ILE A 24 -8.94 -12.81 -4.17
N GLN A 25 -9.80 -11.91 -4.67
CA GLN A 25 -11.24 -11.96 -4.42
C GLN A 25 -11.89 -13.21 -5.03
N ALA A 26 -11.48 -13.61 -6.25
CA ALA A 26 -11.91 -14.84 -6.89
C ALA A 26 -11.51 -16.10 -6.11
N ALA A 27 -10.45 -16.03 -5.31
CA ALA A 27 -10.06 -17.08 -4.35
C ALA A 27 -10.81 -17.00 -3.01
N HIS A 28 -11.96 -16.33 -2.97
CA HIS A 28 -12.83 -16.15 -1.79
C HIS A 28 -12.14 -15.47 -0.59
N CYS A 29 -11.16 -14.62 -0.85
CA CYS A 29 -10.50 -13.78 0.16
C CYS A 29 -10.99 -12.33 0.09
N LYS A 30 -11.03 -11.64 1.24
CA LYS A 30 -11.19 -10.18 1.28
C LYS A 30 -9.84 -9.52 0.98
N VAL A 31 -9.88 -8.37 0.32
CA VAL A 31 -8.70 -7.53 0.05
C VAL A 31 -8.86 -6.19 0.73
N ILE A 32 -7.79 -5.72 1.38
CA ILE A 32 -7.61 -4.33 1.81
C ILE A 32 -6.50 -3.75 0.94
N LEU A 33 -6.86 -2.88 -0.01
CA LEU A 33 -5.93 -2.22 -0.91
C LEU A 33 -5.33 -0.98 -0.24
N MET A 34 -4.01 -0.93 -0.11
CA MET A 34 -3.27 0.16 0.52
C MET A 34 -2.35 0.86 -0.48
N ASP A 35 -2.48 2.19 -0.59
CA ASP A 35 -1.57 3.01 -1.39
C ASP A 35 -0.43 3.58 -0.54
N ALA A 36 0.76 3.02 -0.70
CA ALA A 36 2.01 3.52 -0.12
C ALA A 36 2.81 4.40 -1.09
N GLY A 37 2.19 4.87 -2.18
CA GLY A 37 2.76 5.86 -3.08
C GLY A 37 3.06 7.18 -2.36
N SER A 38 4.28 7.69 -2.53
CA SER A 38 4.67 9.01 -2.03
C SER A 38 4.45 10.14 -3.04
N LYS A 39 4.02 9.80 -4.27
CA LYS A 39 3.86 10.71 -5.41
C LYS A 39 2.65 10.28 -6.25
N GLY A 40 2.21 11.17 -7.16
CA GLY A 40 1.19 10.88 -8.17
C GLY A 40 -0.23 10.71 -7.61
N VAL A 41 -1.24 10.57 -8.46
CA VAL A 41 -2.61 10.25 -8.02
C VAL A 41 -2.82 8.76 -8.25
N PRO A 42 -3.39 8.00 -7.28
CA PRO A 42 -3.62 6.58 -7.47
C PRO A 42 -4.57 6.33 -8.65
N GLN A 43 -4.22 5.39 -9.53
CA GLN A 43 -5.02 5.03 -10.71
C GLN A 43 -6.21 4.11 -10.37
N ILE A 44 -6.25 3.60 -9.14
CA ILE A 44 -7.33 2.79 -8.58
C ILE A 44 -7.61 3.29 -7.16
N GLN A 45 -8.88 3.36 -6.76
CA GLN A 45 -9.27 3.78 -5.42
C GLN A 45 -8.74 2.81 -4.36
N PRO A 46 -7.83 3.23 -3.46
CA PRO A 46 -7.42 2.41 -2.33
C PRO A 46 -8.50 2.38 -1.25
N ASP A 47 -8.51 1.29 -0.47
CA ASP A 47 -9.32 1.21 0.76
C ASP A 47 -8.62 1.97 1.91
N ILE A 48 -7.28 2.03 1.90
CA ILE A 48 -6.47 2.88 2.77
C ILE A 48 -5.59 3.78 1.89
N SER A 49 -5.87 5.08 1.94
CA SER A 49 -5.16 6.07 1.13
C SER A 49 -3.75 6.34 1.64
N ARG A 50 -2.90 6.87 0.75
CA ARG A 50 -1.55 7.34 1.10
C ARG A 50 -1.55 8.41 2.20
N GLU A 51 -2.57 9.27 2.25
CA GLU A 51 -2.73 10.27 3.30
C GLU A 51 -2.94 9.61 4.66
N THR A 52 -3.75 8.55 4.71
CA THR A 52 -3.95 7.76 5.94
C THR A 52 -2.66 7.08 6.37
N ILE A 53 -1.86 6.58 5.41
CA ILE A 53 -0.54 6.00 5.70
C ILE A 53 0.44 7.06 6.22
N ALA A 54 0.51 8.23 5.60
CA ALA A 54 1.35 9.34 6.03
C ALA A 54 1.00 9.78 7.46
N GLN A 55 -0.28 9.92 7.77
CA GLN A 55 -0.76 10.24 9.11
C GLN A 55 -0.34 9.18 10.15
N ALA A 56 -0.35 7.90 9.79
CA ALA A 56 0.13 6.82 10.66
C ALA A 56 1.65 6.87 10.91
N ALA A 57 2.41 7.58 10.05
CA ALA A 57 3.81 7.93 10.26
C ALA A 57 4.01 9.30 10.94
N HIS A 58 2.92 9.93 11.41
CA HIS A 58 2.92 11.26 12.04
C HIS A 58 3.41 12.39 11.11
N ILE A 59 3.14 12.27 9.82
CA ILE A 59 3.45 13.29 8.80
C ILE A 59 2.22 13.63 7.96
N ASP A 60 2.27 14.77 7.27
CA ASP A 60 1.31 15.10 6.20
C ASP A 60 1.87 14.59 4.86
N ILE A 61 1.01 14.09 3.97
CA ILE A 61 1.43 13.65 2.63
C ILE A 61 2.15 14.78 1.87
N ALA A 62 1.74 16.04 2.07
CA ALA A 62 2.33 17.20 1.41
C ALA A 62 3.81 17.40 1.79
N GLN A 63 4.24 16.92 2.97
CA GLN A 63 5.65 16.99 3.38
C GLN A 63 6.56 16.11 2.52
N LEU A 64 6.00 15.08 1.86
CA LEU A 64 6.78 14.19 1.00
C LEU A 64 7.19 14.85 -0.32
N GLU A 65 6.53 15.93 -0.74
CA GLU A 65 6.88 16.66 -1.97
C GLU A 65 8.30 17.27 -1.91
N HIS A 66 8.73 17.65 -0.71
CA HIS A 66 10.03 18.27 -0.46
C HIS A 66 11.06 17.29 0.12
N THR A 67 10.70 16.02 0.22
CA THR A 67 11.54 14.98 0.82
C THR A 67 12.23 14.16 -0.27
N ASP A 68 13.48 13.75 -0.03
CA ASP A 68 14.16 12.85 -0.97
C ASP A 68 13.41 11.51 -1.06
N GLN A 69 13.53 10.85 -2.21
CA GLN A 69 12.75 9.65 -2.50
C GLN A 69 12.97 8.52 -1.48
N ASN A 70 14.20 8.33 -0.99
CA ASN A 70 14.50 7.25 -0.06
C ASN A 70 13.89 7.53 1.31
N THR A 71 13.96 8.77 1.78
CA THR A 71 13.30 9.18 3.03
C THR A 71 11.79 9.08 2.90
N ALA A 72 11.20 9.50 1.78
CA ALA A 72 9.76 9.37 1.54
C ALA A 72 9.30 7.91 1.58
N ILE A 73 10.03 7.00 0.92
CA ILE A 73 9.77 5.55 0.96
C ILE A 73 9.82 5.03 2.40
N ARG A 74 10.82 5.43 3.19
CA ARG A 74 10.94 4.99 4.60
C ARG A 74 9.78 5.47 5.47
N LEU A 75 9.37 6.73 5.31
CA LEU A 75 8.24 7.29 6.06
C LEU A 75 6.93 6.59 5.71
N MET A 76 6.67 6.35 4.41
CA MET A 76 5.49 5.61 3.97
C MET A 76 5.51 4.15 4.44
N ALA A 77 6.68 3.50 4.42
CA ALA A 77 6.84 2.15 4.96
C ALA A 77 6.53 2.11 6.46
N GLN A 78 7.02 3.08 7.25
CA GLN A 78 6.72 3.18 8.68
C GLN A 78 5.20 3.29 8.94
N GLY A 79 4.51 4.16 8.21
CA GLY A 79 3.06 4.33 8.34
C GLY A 79 2.30 3.06 7.95
N ALA A 80 2.69 2.42 6.85
CA ALA A 80 2.07 1.19 6.38
C ALA A 80 2.27 0.06 7.40
N THR A 81 3.48 -0.07 7.96
CA THR A 81 3.78 -1.02 9.03
C THR A 81 2.90 -0.80 10.25
N ALA A 82 2.74 0.44 10.71
CA ALA A 82 1.91 0.75 11.87
C ALA A 82 0.45 0.30 11.67
N LEU A 83 -0.13 0.57 10.49
CA LEU A 83 -1.49 0.17 10.17
C LEU A 83 -1.65 -1.35 10.04
N VAL A 84 -0.73 -2.01 9.33
CA VAL A 84 -0.75 -3.47 9.13
C VAL A 84 -0.61 -4.19 10.48
N VAL A 85 0.35 -3.81 11.31
CA VAL A 85 0.55 -4.41 12.64
C VAL A 85 -0.68 -4.22 13.53
N ALA A 86 -1.27 -3.02 13.53
CA ALA A 86 -2.49 -2.76 14.30
C ALA A 86 -3.68 -3.63 13.84
N GLN A 87 -3.83 -3.86 12.54
CA GLN A 87 -4.90 -4.71 12.00
C GLN A 87 -4.62 -6.20 12.26
N PHE A 88 -3.35 -6.64 12.22
CA PHE A 88 -2.95 -8.00 12.55
C PHE A 88 -3.21 -8.31 14.03
N ALA A 89 -2.82 -7.40 14.94
CA ALA A 89 -3.06 -7.54 16.38
C ALA A 89 -4.56 -7.64 16.72
N ARG A 90 -5.44 -7.09 15.89
CA ARG A 90 -6.90 -7.16 16.02
C ARG A 90 -7.52 -8.39 15.35
N GLY A 91 -6.72 -9.30 14.79
CA GLY A 91 -7.20 -10.47 14.04
C GLY A 91 -7.93 -10.13 12.74
N ARG A 92 -7.68 -8.95 12.16
CA ARG A 92 -8.40 -8.44 10.97
C ARG A 92 -7.67 -8.68 9.64
N LEU A 93 -6.42 -9.14 9.67
CA LEU A 93 -5.68 -9.56 8.47
C LEU A 93 -4.99 -10.90 8.71
N HIS A 94 -4.79 -11.65 7.63
CA HIS A 94 -4.22 -12.99 7.64
C HIS A 94 -2.96 -13.09 6.76
N GLY A 95 -2.73 -12.11 5.90
CA GLY A 95 -1.55 -12.03 5.05
C GLY A 95 -1.39 -10.65 4.40
N ILE A 96 -0.21 -10.42 3.85
CA ILE A 96 0.13 -9.23 3.08
C ILE A 96 0.82 -9.64 1.77
N LEU A 97 0.51 -8.96 0.67
CA LEU A 97 1.13 -9.15 -0.63
C LEU A 97 1.48 -7.79 -1.23
N ALA A 98 2.62 -7.73 -1.93
CA ALA A 98 3.08 -6.55 -2.65
C ALA A 98 3.69 -6.96 -3.99
N LEU A 99 3.56 -6.11 -5.00
CA LEU A 99 4.16 -6.32 -6.31
C LEU A 99 5.47 -5.53 -6.42
N VAL A 100 6.53 -6.19 -6.87
CA VAL A 100 7.83 -5.58 -7.17
C VAL A 100 8.15 -5.76 -8.64
N ALA A 101 8.71 -4.74 -9.28
CA ALA A 101 9.23 -4.90 -10.64
C ALA A 101 10.57 -5.66 -10.56
N ALA A 102 10.82 -6.54 -11.52
CA ALA A 102 12.16 -7.07 -11.73
C ALA A 102 13.07 -5.94 -12.20
N ALA A 103 14.26 -5.81 -11.63
CA ALA A 103 15.29 -4.97 -12.22
C ALA A 103 15.61 -5.53 -13.61
N ALA A 104 15.50 -4.71 -14.66
CA ALA A 104 16.02 -5.12 -15.96
C ALA A 104 17.52 -5.42 -15.80
N PRO A 105 18.02 -6.56 -16.33
CA PRO A 105 19.46 -6.77 -16.38
C PRO A 105 20.08 -5.64 -17.23
N GLY A 106 21.03 -4.93 -16.64
CA GLY A 106 21.86 -3.94 -17.34
C GLY A 106 22.91 -4.58 -18.24
#